data_AF-A0A0N0IUW8-F1
#
_entry.id   AF-A0A0N0IUW8-F1
#
_cell.length_a   1.000
_cell.length_b   1.000
_cell.length_c   1.000
_cell.angle_alpha   90.00
_cell.angle_beta   90.00
_cell.angle_gamma   90.00
#
_symmetry.space_group_name_H-M   'P 1'
#
loop_
_entity.id
_entity.type
_entity.pdbx_description
1 polymer ?
#
loop_
_entity_poly.entity_id
_entity_poly.type
_entity_poly.pdbx_seq_one_letter_code
_entity_poly.pdbx_strand_id
1 'polypeptide(L)'
;MRNLLKKYGFLILIAVIAVNFLGFYLTKESIGISDALEHVDSEKIIKKLEQKSFFYTLLIDAVLILDFSLVLFIPYLVIMNRIKNKNRKIK
;
A
#
# COMPACT_ATOMS: atom_id res chain seq x y z
N MET A 1 3.68 2.63 -23.16
CA MET A 1 2.79 2.04 -22.12
C MET A 1 2.52 0.55 -22.30
N ARG A 2 1.96 0.07 -23.42
CA ARG A 2 1.61 -1.36 -23.59
C ARG A 2 2.80 -2.34 -23.47
N ASN A 3 4.01 -1.93 -23.90
CA ASN A 3 5.21 -2.77 -23.79
C ASN A 3 5.81 -2.78 -22.38
N LEU A 4 5.66 -1.69 -21.61
CA LEU A 4 6.16 -1.63 -20.22
C LEU A 4 5.30 -2.52 -19.31
N LEU A 5 3.98 -2.45 -19.42
CA LEU A 5 3.09 -3.31 -18.62
C LEU A 5 3.27 -4.79 -18.96
N LYS A 6 3.52 -5.14 -20.23
CA LYS A 6 3.84 -6.53 -20.62
C LYS A 6 5.22 -6.99 -20.12
N LYS A 7 6.20 -6.09 -20.04
CA LYS A 7 7.57 -6.42 -19.61
C LYS A 7 7.71 -6.48 -18.09
N TYR A 8 7.03 -5.59 -17.37
CA TYR A 8 7.14 -5.43 -15.92
C TYR A 8 5.89 -5.89 -15.17
N GLY A 9 4.85 -6.39 -15.85
CA GLY A 9 3.60 -6.80 -15.20
C GLY A 9 3.79 -7.86 -14.13
N PHE A 10 4.70 -8.81 -14.34
CA PHE A 10 5.05 -9.82 -13.35
C PHE A 10 5.78 -9.21 -12.13
N LEU A 11 6.71 -8.28 -12.36
CA LEU A 11 7.41 -7.57 -11.28
C LEU A 11 6.43 -6.69 -10.47
N ILE A 12 5.49 -6.04 -11.14
CA ILE A 12 4.42 -5.27 -10.49
C ILE A 12 3.56 -6.19 -9.64
N LEU A 13 3.19 -7.38 -10.14
CA LEU A 13 2.40 -8.34 -9.38
C LEU A 13 3.13 -8.78 -8.09
N ILE A 14 4.42 -9.11 -8.19
CA ILE A 14 5.23 -9.47 -7.02
C ILE A 14 5.32 -8.30 -6.05
N ALA A 15 5.55 -7.08 -6.54
CA ALA A 15 5.61 -5.89 -5.70
C ALA A 15 4.29 -5.66 -4.95
N VAL A 16 3.14 -5.82 -5.62
CA VAL A 16 1.82 -5.68 -4.98
C VAL A 16 1.60 -6.74 -3.91
N ILE A 17 1.94 -8.00 -4.17
CA ILE A 17 1.84 -9.08 -3.17
C ILE A 17 2.73 -8.78 -1.97
N ALA A 18 3.98 -8.36 -2.20
CA ALA A 18 4.93 -8.04 -1.15
C ALA A 18 4.45 -6.87 -0.30
N VAL A 19 3.93 -5.80 -0.91
CA VAL A 19 3.36 -4.65 -0.20
C VAL A 19 2.15 -5.05 0.63
N ASN A 20 1.24 -5.88 0.09
CA ASN A 20 0.07 -6.35 0.84
C ASN A 20 0.46 -7.20 2.06
N PHE A 21 1.43 -8.10 1.89
CA PHE A 21 1.95 -8.88 3.01
C PHE A 21 2.64 -8.00 4.06
N LEU A 22 3.42 -7.01 3.60
CA LEU A 22 4.07 -6.03 4.47
C LEU A 22 3.03 -5.22 5.25
N GLY A 23 1.97 -4.74 4.60
CA GLY A 23 0.86 -4.03 5.23
C GLY A 23 0.21 -4.86 6.32
N PHE A 24 -0.13 -6.12 6.04
CA PHE A 24 -0.72 -7.03 7.03
C PHE A 24 0.21 -7.25 8.24
N TYR A 25 1.50 -7.47 7.99
CA TYR A 25 2.48 -7.65 9.06
C TYR A 25 2.60 -6.40 9.93
N LEU A 26 2.68 -5.21 9.31
CA LEU A 26 2.78 -3.93 10.02
C LEU A 26 1.53 -3.65 10.85
N THR A 27 0.33 -3.92 10.33
CA THR A 27 -0.92 -3.77 11.08
C THR A 27 -0.98 -4.72 12.28
N LYS A 28 -0.54 -5.96 12.12
CA LYS A 28 -0.48 -6.91 13.24
C LYS A 28 0.47 -6.44 14.33
N GLU A 29 1.64 -5.93 13.94
CA GLU A 29 2.64 -5.45 14.90
C GLU A 29 2.20 -4.14 15.57
N SER A 30 1.51 -3.23 14.88
CA SER A 30 0.98 -2.00 15.48
C SER A 30 -0.06 -2.28 16.56
N ILE A 31 -0.95 -3.26 16.35
CA ILE A 31 -1.92 -3.70 17.37
C ILE A 31 -1.20 -4.22 18.62
N GLY A 32 -0.15 -5.05 18.44
CA GLY A 32 0.64 -5.56 19.57
C GLY A 32 1.42 -4.46 20.31
N ILE A 33 1.89 -3.42 19.60
CA ILE A 33 2.52 -2.26 20.23
C ILE A 33 1.49 -1.45 21.04
N SER A 34 0.27 -1.29 20.51
CA SER A 34 -0.82 -0.59 21.20
C SER A 34 -1.22 -1.30 22.50
N ASP A 35 -1.35 -2.61 22.46
CA ASP A 35 -1.66 -3.44 23.64
C ASP A 35 -0.53 -3.37 24.68
N ALA A 36 0.73 -3.40 24.24
CA ALA A 36 1.88 -3.25 25.12
C ALA A 36 1.98 -1.84 25.76
N LEU A 37 1.51 -0.80 25.05
CA LEU A 37 1.44 0.57 25.57
C LEU A 37 0.42 0.71 26.70
N GLU A 38 -0.69 -0.02 26.63
CA GLU A 38 -1.76 0.02 27.64
C GLU A 38 -1.33 -0.59 28.99
N HIS A 39 -0.38 -1.52 28.98
CA HIS A 39 0.02 -2.30 30.15
C HIS A 39 1.40 -1.93 30.72
N VAL A 40 2.08 -0.91 30.18
CA VAL A 40 3.44 -0.52 30.60
C VAL A 40 3.42 0.74 31.46
N ASP A 41 3.96 0.65 32.68
CA ASP A 41 4.05 1.78 33.63
C ASP A 41 5.37 2.57 33.54
N SER A 42 6.35 2.12 32.76
CA SER A 42 7.67 2.76 32.71
C SER A 42 7.73 3.85 31.63
N GLU A 43 7.86 5.12 32.04
CA GLU A 43 7.93 6.28 31.13
C GLU A 43 8.97 6.15 30.00
N LYS A 44 10.13 5.53 30.27
CA LYS A 44 11.17 5.30 29.25
C LYS A 44 10.72 4.29 28.18
N ILE A 45 9.96 3.28 28.59
CA ILE A 45 9.42 2.25 27.71
C ILE A 45 8.24 2.82 26.91
N ILE A 46 7.38 3.62 27.55
CA ILE A 46 6.27 4.35 26.92
C ILE A 46 6.77 5.19 25.74
N LYS A 47 7.75 6.10 25.97
CA LYS A 47 8.27 6.96 24.89
C LYS A 47 8.84 6.17 23.71
N LYS A 48 9.51 5.05 23.98
CA LYS A 48 10.08 4.19 22.94
C LYS A 48 8.98 3.46 22.15
N LEU A 49 7.94 2.98 22.83
CA LEU A 49 6.80 2.32 22.21
C LEU A 49 5.92 3.31 21.43
N GLU A 50 5.69 4.53 21.92
CA GLU A 50 4.97 5.58 21.19
C GLU A 50 5.66 5.95 19.89
N GLN A 51 6.99 6.15 19.93
CA GLN A 51 7.76 6.43 18.72
C GLN A 51 7.61 5.27 17.71
N LYS A 52 7.71 4.02 18.19
CA LYS A 52 7.53 2.83 17.35
C LYS A 52 6.10 2.79 16.79
N SER A 53 5.08 3.00 17.61
CA SER A 53 3.66 3.07 17.20
C SER A 53 3.46 4.08 16.07
N PHE A 54 3.98 5.30 16.24
CA PHE A 54 3.89 6.36 15.23
C PHE A 54 4.54 5.96 13.89
N PHE A 55 5.74 5.37 13.93
CA PHE A 55 6.40 4.88 12.71
C PHE A 55 5.59 3.79 12.00
N TYR A 56 5.02 2.85 12.75
CA TYR A 56 4.22 1.78 12.18
C TYR A 56 2.91 2.31 11.57
N THR A 57 2.24 3.25 12.24
CA THR A 57 1.06 3.93 11.69
C THR A 57 1.37 4.63 10.38
N LEU A 58 2.47 5.39 10.30
CA LEU A 58 2.90 6.04 9.06
C LEU A 58 3.18 5.04 7.92
N LEU A 59 3.79 3.89 8.25
CA LEU A 59 4.06 2.85 7.25
C LEU A 59 2.76 2.19 6.76
N ILE A 60 1.82 1.92 7.66
CA ILE A 60 0.50 1.39 7.30
C ILE A 60 -0.25 2.37 6.40
N ASP A 61 -0.27 3.66 6.76
CA ASP A 61 -0.91 4.71 5.97
C ASP A 61 -0.29 4.81 4.57
N ALA A 62 1.04 4.74 4.46
CA ALA A 62 1.72 4.75 3.17
C ALA A 62 1.35 3.54 2.30
N VAL A 63 1.24 2.35 2.88
CA VAL A 63 0.79 1.14 2.18
C VAL A 63 -0.66 1.29 1.71
N LEU A 64 -1.55 1.79 2.57
CA LEU A 64 -2.95 2.03 2.22
C LEU A 64 -3.10 3.03 1.08
N ILE A 65 -2.36 4.15 1.11
CA ILE A 65 -2.35 5.15 0.04
C ILE A 65 -1.88 4.54 -1.28
N LEU A 66 -0.87 3.67 -1.24
CA LEU A 66 -0.39 2.98 -2.43
C LEU A 66 -1.45 2.03 -3.00
N ASP A 67 -2.11 1.24 -2.16
CA ASP A 67 -3.18 0.33 -2.56
C ASP A 67 -4.38 1.10 -3.15
N PHE A 68 -4.83 2.18 -2.49
CA PHE A 68 -5.89 3.05 -3.02
C PHE A 68 -5.51 3.67 -4.37
N SER A 69 -4.26 4.11 -4.52
CA SER A 69 -3.76 4.66 -5.77
C SER A 69 -3.81 3.62 -6.89
N LEU A 70 -3.44 2.37 -6.63
CA LEU A 70 -3.52 1.28 -7.59
C LEU A 70 -4.98 0.96 -7.98
N VAL A 71 -5.87 0.91 -6.99
CA VAL A 71 -7.31 0.67 -7.21
C VAL A 71 -7.92 1.76 -8.09
N LEU A 72 -7.53 3.03 -7.95
CA LEU A 72 -7.99 4.12 -8.80
C LEU A 72 -7.32 4.13 -10.18
N PHE A 73 -6.04 3.72 -10.24
CA PHE A 73 -5.26 3.73 -11.47
C PHE A 73 -5.72 2.68 -12.48
N ILE A 74 -6.15 1.49 -12.03
CA ILE A 74 -6.60 0.42 -12.92
C ILE A 74 -7.84 0.82 -13.75
N PRO A 75 -8.96 1.31 -13.16
CA PRO A 75 -10.12 1.79 -13.90
C PRO A 75 -9.76 2.93 -14.86
N TYR A 76 -8.92 3.87 -14.42
CA TYR A 76 -8.44 4.96 -15.25
C TYR A 76 -7.75 4.44 -16.53
N LEU A 77 -6.85 3.47 -16.41
CA LEU A 77 -6.19 2.85 -17.55
C LEU A 77 -7.18 2.12 -18.48
N VAL A 78 -8.18 1.42 -17.92
CA VAL A 78 -9.20 0.71 -18.69
C VAL A 78 -10.04 1.70 -19.50
N ILE A 79 -10.54 2.77 -18.87
CA ILE A 79 -11.34 3.81 -19.52
C ILE A 79 -10.52 4.50 -20.62
N MET A 80 -9.30 4.92 -20.32
CA MET A 80 -8.40 5.56 -21.27
C MET A 80 -8.13 4.67 -22.51
N ASN A 81 -7.92 3.36 -22.30
CA ASN A 81 -7.73 2.42 -23.40
C ASN A 81 -8.99 2.27 -24.25
N ARG A 82 -10.18 2.22 -23.64
CA ARG A 82 -11.47 2.16 -24.36
C ARG A 82 -11.67 3.39 -25.24
N ILE A 83 -11.42 4.59 -24.72
CA ILE A 83 -11.52 5.86 -25.46
C ILE A 83 -10.56 5.86 -26.65
N LYS A 84 -9.28 5.54 -26.44
CA LYS A 84 -8.28 5.47 -27.53
C LYS A 84 -8.64 4.47 -28.61
N ASN A 85 -9.20 3.31 -28.24
CA ASN A 85 -9.56 2.28 -29.21
C ASN A 85 -10.81 2.67 -30.03
N LYS A 86 -11.76 3.40 -29.44
CA LYS A 86 -12.92 3.97 -30.15
C LYS A 86 -12.47 4.98 -31.21
N ASN A 87 -11.57 5.91 -30.87
CA ASN A 87 -11.05 6.90 -31.81
C ASN A 87 -10.25 6.29 -32.97
N ARG A 88 -9.63 5.12 -32.79
CA ARG A 88 -8.95 4.37 -33.86
C ARG A 88 -9.88 3.63 -34.81
N LYS A 89 -11.12 3.33 -34.41
CA LYS A 89 -12.11 2.66 -35.26
C LYS A 89 -12.94 3.61 -36.12
N ILE A 90 -12.95 4.89 -35.76
CA ILE A 90 -13.71 5.96 -36.45
C ILE A 90 -12.83 6.67 -37.50
N LYS A 91 -11.51 6.44 -37.47
CA LYS A 91 -10.53 7.00 -38.39
C LYS A 91 -10.06 5.92 -39.35
#